data_AF-X1J8U1-F1
#
_entry.id   AF-X1J8U1-F1
#
_cell.length_a   1.000
_cell.length_b   1.000
_cell.length_c   1.000
_cell.angle_alpha   90.00
_cell.angle_beta   90.00
_cell.angle_gamma   90.00
#
_symmetry.space_group_name_H-M   'P 1'
#
loop_
_entity.id
_entity.type
_entity.pdbx_description
1 polymer ?
#
loop_
_entity_poly.entity_id
_entity_poly.type
_entity_poly.pdbx_seq_one_letter_code
_entity_poly.pdbx_strand_id
1 'polypeptide(L)'
;QSNLIRGITKIICDFINIPELTMKGTALKALREWEIKNNSSINVIADMAISKGLNAVKEIFSIGKNMVKKLVSDPKDKNEILIDISFEKAFKFFLDYYYRYQG
;
A
#
# COMPACT_ATOMS: atom_id res chain seq x y z
N GLN A 1 9.91 -7.46 -8.65
CA GLN A 1 9.72 -6.35 -7.68
C GLN A 1 9.30 -5.03 -8.35
N SER A 2 10.03 -4.51 -9.36
CA SER A 2 9.66 -3.26 -10.07
C SER A 2 8.24 -3.25 -10.67
N ASN A 3 7.80 -4.38 -11.26
CA ASN A 3 6.46 -4.50 -11.86
C ASN A 3 5.31 -4.48 -10.85
N LEU A 4 5.51 -5.01 -9.64
CA LEU A 4 4.50 -5.05 -8.58
C LEU A 4 4.25 -3.64 -8.04
N ILE A 5 5.33 -2.91 -7.71
CA ILE A 5 5.25 -1.54 -7.23
C ILE A 5 4.61 -0.64 -8.30
N ARG A 6 5.00 -0.80 -9.57
CA ARG A 6 4.39 -0.04 -10.67
C ARG A 6 2.90 -0.35 -10.82
N GLY A 7 2.49 -1.61 -10.70
CA GLY A 7 1.08 -2.02 -10.78
C GLY A 7 0.24 -1.44 -9.66
N ILE A 8 0.71 -1.55 -8.40
CA ILE A 8 0.05 -0.97 -7.23
C ILE A 8 -0.09 0.55 -7.38
N THR A 9 0.99 1.24 -7.72
CA THR A 9 0.98 2.70 -7.86
C THR A 9 0.04 3.14 -8.97
N LYS A 10 0.04 2.45 -10.12
CA LYS A 10 -0.86 2.78 -11.23
C LYS A 10 -2.33 2.62 -10.82
N ILE A 11 -2.70 1.51 -10.16
CA ILE A 11 -4.08 1.30 -9.69
C ILE A 11 -4.53 2.44 -8.77
N ILE A 12 -3.66 2.90 -7.87
CA ILE A 12 -4.04 3.95 -6.92
C ILE A 12 -4.16 5.31 -7.63
N CYS A 13 -3.21 5.66 -8.50
CA CYS A 13 -3.20 6.91 -9.27
C CYS A 13 -4.30 6.98 -10.35
N ASP A 14 -4.76 5.85 -10.89
CA ASP A 14 -5.86 5.84 -11.86
C ASP A 14 -7.21 6.17 -11.18
N PHE A 15 -7.35 5.87 -9.89
CA PHE A 15 -8.58 6.11 -9.11
C PHE A 15 -8.56 7.42 -8.32
N ILE A 16 -7.38 7.85 -7.89
CA ILE A 16 -7.18 9.07 -7.13
C ILE A 16 -6.26 9.95 -7.97
N ASN A 17 -6.68 11.17 -8.28
CA ASN A 17 -5.89 12.12 -9.07
C ASN A 17 -4.68 12.67 -8.26
N ILE A 18 -3.75 11.78 -7.91
CA ILE A 18 -2.52 12.07 -7.17
C ILE A 18 -1.31 11.72 -8.04
N PRO A 19 -0.27 12.57 -8.05
CA PRO A 19 0.94 12.31 -8.82
C PRO A 19 1.61 10.98 -8.40
N GLU A 20 2.14 10.25 -9.38
CA GLU A 20 2.87 8.99 -9.14
C GLU A 20 4.03 9.17 -8.16
N LEU A 21 4.71 10.32 -8.22
CA LEU A 21 5.80 10.67 -7.30
C LEU A 21 5.32 10.78 -5.85
N THR A 22 4.15 11.39 -5.63
CA THR A 22 3.51 11.47 -4.31
C THR A 22 3.16 10.08 -3.78
N MET A 23 2.70 9.17 -4.64
CA MET A 23 2.42 7.80 -4.23
C MET A 23 3.67 6.99 -3.91
N LYS A 24 4.76 7.15 -4.67
CA LYS A 24 6.05 6.54 -4.33
C LYS A 24 6.59 7.04 -2.98
N GLY A 25 6.49 8.35 -2.73
CA GLY A 25 6.84 8.94 -1.44
C GLY A 25 6.00 8.38 -0.30
N THR A 26 4.69 8.26 -0.51
CA THR A 26 3.76 7.67 0.46
C THR A 26 4.10 6.21 0.74
N ALA A 27 4.41 5.40 -0.28
CA ALA A 27 4.80 4.01 -0.11
C ALA A 27 6.09 3.88 0.72
N LEU A 28 7.11 4.67 0.43
CA LEU A 28 8.36 4.68 1.21
C LEU A 28 8.11 5.09 2.68
N LYS A 29 7.25 6.09 2.90
CA LYS A 29 6.90 6.52 4.26
C LYS A 29 6.12 5.44 5.01
N ALA A 30 5.17 4.77 4.35
CA ALA A 30 4.40 3.69 4.95
C ALA A 30 5.28 2.49 5.37
N LEU A 31 6.27 2.14 4.55
CA LEU A 31 7.28 1.14 4.91
C LEU A 31 8.05 1.54 6.17
N ARG A 32 8.58 2.78 6.22
CA ARG A 32 9.32 3.29 7.38
C ARG A 32 8.48 3.34 8.65
N GLU A 33 7.24 3.81 8.58
CA GLU A 33 6.33 3.83 9.73
C GLU A 33 6.05 2.42 10.25
N TRP A 34 5.91 1.43 9.35
CA TRP A 34 5.76 0.04 9.75
C TRP A 34 7.02 -0.47 10.48
N GLU A 35 8.22 -0.15 9.99
CA GLU A 35 9.47 -0.53 10.65
C GLU A 35 9.60 0.06 12.05
N ILE A 36 9.25 1.35 12.21
CA ILE A 36 9.25 2.04 13.50
C ILE A 36 8.23 1.40 14.45
N LYS A 37 6.99 1.19 13.99
CA LYS A 37 5.90 0.64 14.80
C LYS A 37 6.20 -0.78 15.29
N ASN A 38 6.88 -1.59 14.47
CA ASN A 38 7.15 -2.99 14.76
C ASN A 38 8.57 -3.26 15.26
N ASN A 39 9.40 -2.21 15.38
CA ASN A 39 10.81 -2.30 15.73
C ASN A 39 11.54 -3.41 14.93
N SER A 40 11.26 -3.48 13.63
CA SER A 40 11.66 -4.57 12.75
C SER A 40 11.93 -4.06 11.33
N SER A 41 12.94 -4.57 10.64
CA SER A 41 13.20 -4.21 9.25
C SER A 41 12.18 -4.84 8.30
N ILE A 42 11.80 -4.15 7.21
CA ILE A 42 10.91 -4.72 6.19
C ILE A 42 11.43 -6.02 5.59
N ASN A 43 12.76 -6.23 5.60
CA ASN A 43 13.39 -7.41 5.02
C ASN A 43 12.93 -8.70 5.72
N VAL A 44 12.57 -8.62 7.00
CA VAL A 44 12.13 -9.79 7.76
C VAL A 44 10.78 -10.34 7.29
N ILE A 45 9.97 -9.54 6.58
CA ILE A 45 8.65 -9.94 6.09
C ILE A 45 8.76 -11.12 5.13
N ALA A 46 9.82 -11.17 4.32
CA ALA A 46 10.05 -12.25 3.36
C ALA A 46 10.29 -13.61 4.05
N ASP A 47 10.83 -13.58 5.27
CA ASP A 47 11.17 -14.77 6.05
C ASP A 47 10.07 -15.16 7.05
N MET A 48 9.00 -14.36 7.16
CA MET A 48 7.88 -14.66 8.04
C MET A 48 7.04 -15.81 7.50
N ALA A 49 6.39 -16.54 8.41
CA ALA A 49 5.28 -17.41 8.05
C ALA A 49 4.25 -16.62 7.21
N ILE A 50 3.73 -17.23 6.15
CA ILE A 50 2.87 -16.58 5.12
C ILE A 50 1.78 -15.72 5.76
N SER A 51 1.07 -16.24 6.75
CA SER A 51 -0.01 -15.51 7.45
C SER A 51 0.49 -14.23 8.15
N LYS A 52 1.66 -14.28 8.78
CA LYS A 52 2.30 -13.11 9.42
C LYS A 52 2.81 -12.12 8.39
N GLY A 53 3.44 -12.59 7.31
CA GLY A 53 3.89 -11.75 6.21
C GLY A 53 2.73 -11.00 5.54
N LEU A 54 1.61 -11.69 5.27
CA LEU A 54 0.41 -11.07 4.73
C LEU A 54 -0.20 -10.03 5.68
N ASN A 55 -0.18 -10.27 6.99
CA ASN A 55 -0.64 -9.28 7.97
C ASN A 55 0.26 -8.03 7.99
N ALA A 56 1.58 -8.20 7.92
CA ALA A 56 2.51 -7.08 7.81
C ALA A 56 2.23 -6.23 6.56
N VAL A 57 2.02 -6.86 5.39
CA VAL A 57 1.68 -6.14 4.16
C VAL A 57 0.33 -5.41 4.28
N LYS A 58 -0.69 -6.04 4.88
CA LYS A 58 -1.97 -5.38 5.15
C LYS A 58 -1.81 -4.13 6.02
N GLU A 59 -0.98 -4.20 7.06
CA GLU A 59 -0.69 -3.04 7.90
C GLU A 59 -0.01 -1.92 7.12
N ILE A 60 1.00 -2.23 6.29
CA ILE A 60 1.67 -1.26 5.43
C ILE A 60 0.67 -0.57 4.49
N PHE A 61 -0.21 -1.34 3.84
CA PHE A 61 -1.29 -0.79 3.01
C PHE A 61 -2.22 0.12 3.81
N SER A 62 -2.59 -0.28 5.03
CA SER A 62 -3.44 0.55 5.89
C SER A 62 -2.77 1.85 6.32
N ILE A 63 -1.47 1.83 6.61
CA ILE A 63 -0.69 3.04 6.93
C ILE A 63 -0.67 3.97 5.71
N GLY A 64 -0.33 3.45 4.53
CA GLY A 64 -0.32 4.21 3.29
C GLY A 64 -1.68 4.82 2.97
N LYS A 65 -2.76 4.05 3.15
CA LYS A 65 -4.14 4.52 2.96
C LYS A 65 -4.47 5.72 3.84
N ASN A 66 -4.13 5.63 5.12
CA ASN A 66 -4.37 6.72 6.08
C ASN A 66 -3.55 7.98 5.74
N MET A 67 -2.34 7.82 5.20
CA MET A 67 -1.55 8.95 4.69
C MET A 67 -2.21 9.60 3.48
N VAL A 68 -2.62 8.80 2.49
CA VAL A 68 -3.30 9.32 1.29
C VAL A 68 -4.58 10.05 1.69
N LYS A 69 -5.40 9.44 2.57
CA LYS A 69 -6.60 10.10 3.12
C LYS A 69 -6.25 11.49 3.64
N LYS A 70 -5.26 11.62 4.53
CA LYS A 70 -4.83 12.91 5.09
C LYS A 70 -4.31 13.90 4.04
N LEU A 71 -3.66 13.43 2.98
CA LEU A 71 -3.12 14.28 1.90
C LEU A 71 -4.21 14.86 1.01
N VAL A 72 -5.32 14.13 0.81
CA VAL A 72 -6.42 14.51 -0.09
C VAL A 72 -7.70 14.87 0.66
N SER A 73 -7.64 15.00 1.98
CA SER A 73 -8.75 15.41 2.86
C SER A 73 -9.11 16.88 2.61
N ASP A 74 -9.81 17.16 1.53
CA ASP A 74 -10.63 18.38 1.43
C ASP A 74 -12.01 18.08 2.04
N PRO A 75 -12.52 18.88 3.00
CA PRO A 75 -13.79 18.63 3.68
C PRO A 75 -15.04 18.53 2.78
N LYS A 76 -14.93 18.74 1.47
CA LYS A 76 -16.05 18.70 0.52
C LYS A 76 -16.18 17.41 -0.32
N ASP A 77 -15.26 16.45 -0.23
CA ASP A 77 -15.06 15.52 -1.35
C ASP A 77 -15.46 14.05 -1.15
N LYS A 78 -16.04 13.46 -2.21
CA LYS A 78 -16.35 12.01 -2.38
C LYS A 78 -15.09 11.12 -2.44
N ASN A 79 -13.92 11.67 -2.17
CA ASN A 79 -12.62 11.04 -2.36
C ASN A 79 -12.37 9.90 -1.38
N GLU A 80 -12.97 9.91 -0.18
CA GLU A 80 -12.70 8.87 0.82
C GLU A 80 -13.09 7.47 0.34
N ILE A 81 -14.27 7.34 -0.29
CA ILE A 81 -14.76 6.07 -0.83
C ILE A 81 -13.86 5.60 -1.99
N LEU A 82 -13.43 6.51 -2.86
CA LEU A 82 -12.53 6.19 -3.98
C LEU A 82 -11.15 5.73 -3.47
N ILE A 83 -10.65 6.32 -2.38
CA ILE A 83 -9.42 5.90 -1.72
C ILE A 83 -9.57 4.49 -1.15
N ASP A 84 -10.65 4.19 -0.45
CA ASP A 84 -10.87 2.86 0.10
C ASP A 84 -10.96 1.80 -1.02
N ILE A 85 -11.70 2.08 -2.10
CA ILE A 85 -11.83 1.17 -3.27
C ILE A 85 -10.48 0.94 -3.94
N SER A 86 -9.71 2.00 -4.19
CA SER A 86 -8.42 1.91 -4.88
C SER A 86 -7.39 1.11 -4.09
N PHE A 87 -7.32 1.30 -2.77
CA PHE A 87 -6.44 0.52 -1.90
C PHE A 87 -6.89 -0.94 -1.80
N GLU A 88 -8.19 -1.23 -1.78
CA GLU A 88 -8.69 -2.61 -1.83
C GLU A 88 -8.29 -3.30 -3.14
N LYS A 89 -8.46 -2.62 -4.28
CA LYS A 89 -8.05 -3.15 -5.60
C LYS A 89 -6.55 -3.37 -5.69
N ALA A 90 -5.76 -2.43 -5.19
CA ALA A 90 -4.30 -2.55 -5.16
C ALA A 90 -3.85 -3.72 -4.27
N PHE A 91 -4.54 -3.94 -3.14
CA PHE A 91 -4.25 -5.09 -2.27
C PHE A 91 -4.64 -6.42 -2.91
N LYS A 92 -5.79 -6.50 -3.61
CA LYS A 92 -6.16 -7.69 -4.39
C LYS A 92 -5.13 -8.00 -5.48
N PHE A 93 -4.68 -6.98 -6.21
CA PHE A 93 -3.61 -7.13 -7.20
C PHE A 93 -2.31 -7.65 -6.57
N PHE A 94 -1.95 -7.18 -5.37
CA PHE A 94 -0.82 -7.72 -4.62
C PHE A 94 -1.00 -9.21 -4.29
N LEU A 95 -2.17 -9.60 -3.79
CA LEU A 95 -2.45 -11.00 -3.45
C LEU A 95 -2.36 -11.90 -4.69
N ASP A 96 -2.94 -11.47 -5.82
CA ASP A 96 -2.88 -12.23 -7.08
C ASP A 96 -1.43 -12.41 -7.56
N TYR A 97 -0.62 -11.35 -7.47
CA TYR A 97 0.81 -11.44 -7.80
C TYR A 97 1.53 -12.39 -6.84
N TYR A 98 1.25 -12.31 -5.54
CA TYR A 98 1.90 -13.13 -4.52
C TYR A 98 1.60 -14.62 -4.72
N TYR A 99 0.33 -14.99 -4.90
CA TYR A 99 -0.06 -16.39 -5.13
C TYR A 99 0.50 -16.96 -6.44
N ARG A 100 0.67 -16.14 -7.48
CA ARG A 100 1.18 -16.62 -8.79
C ARG A 100 2.69 -16.85 -8.82
N TYR A 101 3.46 -16.14 -7.99
CA TYR A 101 4.92 -16.08 -8.12
C TYR A 101 5.68 -16.44 -6.85
N GLN A 102 5.01 -16.54 -5.69
CA GLN A 102 5.63 -16.85 -4.39
C GLN A 102 4.84 -17.85 -3.55
N GLY A 103 3.70 -18.36 -4.07
CA GLY A 103 2.92 -19.43 -3.46
C GLY A 103 3.43 -20.81 -3.84
#